data_AF-A0A920WQA0-F1
#
_entry.id   AF-A0A920WQA0-F1
#
_cell.length_a   1.000
_cell.length_b   1.000
_cell.length_c   1.000
_cell.angle_alpha   90.00
_cell.angle_beta   90.00
_cell.angle_gamma   90.00
#
_symmetry.space_group_name_H-M   'P 1'
#
loop_
_entity.id
_entity.type
_entity.pdbx_description
1 polymer ?
#
loop_
_entity_poly.entity_id
_entity_poly.type
_entity_poly.pdbx_seq_one_letter_code
_entity_poly.pdbx_strand_id
1 'polypeptide(L)'
;MFGEQIAIPYTVQSHLPRDVATEVRLMQGTEPLAAKKITLPANSRFRDSIMWYPREVGEFDLRLEFPVEPDEGLRDNNAAAFHIAVRVVKLSVRVVDSQPRWEYRYLRNALARDPGVDLSCMLFHPNIGPAAGATTSLPFPRLARNAHALRRGFFLGDVGVGKGQLSTKDAGLIRGLVEQQGSGLVFMPGRRGNHLSLMDSPLKELMPVVLDDARPTGTGLQNESVLMLSNRGRGHLLTRFDADEFLTNRSGKCSPVFTGLPA
;
A
#
# COMPACT_ATOMS: atom_id res chain seq x y z
N MET A 1 13.42 5.81 -8.04
CA MET A 1 13.68 4.58 -8.81
C MET A 1 12.44 4.36 -9.65
N PHE A 2 12.53 4.51 -10.96
CA PHE A 2 11.40 4.29 -11.86
C PHE A 2 11.21 2.79 -12.09
N GLY A 3 9.95 2.34 -12.09
CA GLY A 3 9.52 1.07 -12.65
C GLY A 3 9.64 -0.13 -11.72
N GLU A 4 8.55 -0.46 -11.04
CA GLU A 4 8.31 -1.85 -10.62
C GLU A 4 8.21 -2.73 -11.89
N GLN A 5 8.69 -3.97 -11.82
CA GLN A 5 8.65 -4.89 -12.96
C GLN A 5 7.19 -5.26 -13.26
N ILE A 6 6.76 -5.06 -14.51
CA ILE A 6 5.41 -5.43 -14.96
C ILE A 6 5.47 -6.82 -15.59
N ALA A 7 4.71 -7.76 -15.03
CA ALA A 7 4.48 -9.06 -15.64
C ALA A 7 3.34 -8.95 -16.66
N ILE A 8 3.65 -9.21 -17.93
CA ILE A 8 2.66 -9.24 -19.01
C ILE A 8 2.34 -10.71 -19.28
N PRO A 9 1.18 -11.22 -18.82
CA PRO A 9 0.79 -12.60 -19.05
C PRO A 9 0.37 -12.78 -20.51
N TYR A 10 0.72 -13.92 -21.08
CA TYR A 10 0.29 -14.32 -22.42
C TYR A 10 -0.04 -15.81 -22.45
N THR A 11 -0.79 -16.18 -23.48
CA THR A 11 -1.16 -17.57 -23.74
C THR A 11 -0.91 -17.86 -25.20
N VAL A 12 -0.14 -18.90 -25.48
CA VAL A 12 0.14 -19.38 -26.85
C VAL A 12 -0.59 -20.69 -27.06
N GLN A 13 -1.28 -20.81 -28.19
CA GLN A 13 -1.87 -22.06 -28.64
C GLN A 13 -1.00 -22.60 -29.78
N SER A 14 -0.23 -23.65 -29.52
CA SER A 14 0.58 -24.33 -30.53
C SER A 14 -0.22 -25.49 -31.15
N HIS A 15 -0.23 -25.56 -32.48
CA HIS A 15 -0.74 -26.70 -33.26
C HIS A 15 0.37 -27.47 -33.96
N LEU A 16 1.63 -27.18 -33.63
CA LEU A 16 2.77 -27.87 -34.22
C LEU A 16 2.93 -29.26 -33.58
N PRO A 17 3.29 -30.29 -34.37
CA PRO A 17 3.41 -31.67 -33.88
C PRO A 17 4.71 -31.94 -33.10
N ARG A 18 5.56 -30.91 -32.91
CA ARG A 18 6.85 -30.98 -32.23
C ARG A 18 6.98 -29.86 -31.21
N ASP A 19 7.89 -30.06 -30.26
CA ASP A 19 8.31 -28.99 -29.38
C ASP A 19 9.11 -27.93 -30.15
N VAL A 20 8.88 -26.66 -29.80
CA VAL A 20 9.53 -25.53 -30.46
C VAL A 20 10.23 -24.67 -29.41
N ALA A 21 11.55 -24.65 -29.47
CA ALA A 21 12.35 -23.66 -28.73
C ALA A 21 12.34 -22.34 -29.52
N THR A 22 11.70 -21.31 -28.96
CA THR A 22 11.54 -20.00 -29.61
C THR A 22 11.75 -18.86 -28.61
N GLU A 23 11.61 -17.63 -29.06
CA GLU A 23 11.75 -16.43 -28.25
C GLU A 23 10.53 -15.53 -28.42
N VAL A 24 9.87 -15.20 -27.32
CA VAL A 24 8.82 -14.18 -27.29
C VAL A 24 9.46 -12.83 -27.09
N ARG A 25 9.13 -11.87 -27.97
CA ARG A 25 9.61 -10.49 -27.94
C ARG A 25 8.46 -9.55 -27.66
N LEU A 26 8.70 -8.62 -26.74
CA LEU A 26 7.83 -7.47 -26.51
C LEU A 26 8.39 -6.29 -27.28
N MET A 27 7.58 -5.72 -28.16
CA MET A 27 7.96 -4.65 -29.08
C MET A 27 7.10 -3.40 -28.82
N GLN A 28 7.68 -2.22 -29.03
CA GLN A 28 6.95 -0.96 -29.17
C GLN A 28 7.31 -0.37 -30.54
N GLY A 29 6.38 -0.43 -31.48
CA GLY A 29 6.69 -0.13 -32.88
C GLY A 29 7.75 -1.11 -33.41
N THR A 30 8.96 -0.61 -33.65
CA THR A 30 10.12 -1.40 -34.11
C THR A 30 11.18 -1.65 -33.03
N GLU A 31 11.02 -1.06 -31.84
CA GLU A 31 11.99 -1.18 -30.75
C GLU A 31 11.68 -2.45 -29.90
N PRO A 32 12.65 -3.36 -29.72
CA PRO A 32 12.51 -4.47 -28.80
C PRO A 32 12.69 -4.01 -27.34
N LEU A 33 11.66 -4.17 -26.53
CA LEU A 33 11.65 -3.79 -25.12
C LEU A 33 12.08 -4.93 -24.18
N ALA A 34 11.72 -6.17 -24.50
CA ALA A 34 12.09 -7.36 -23.73
C ALA A 34 12.04 -8.61 -24.62
N ALA A 35 12.81 -9.63 -24.24
CA ALA A 35 12.80 -10.92 -24.91
C ALA A 35 12.88 -12.06 -23.89
N LYS A 36 12.19 -13.16 -24.14
CA LYS A 36 12.21 -14.36 -23.29
C LYS A 36 12.25 -15.61 -24.14
N LYS A 37 13.28 -16.44 -23.95
CA LYS A 37 13.35 -17.78 -24.53
C LYS A 37 12.36 -18.71 -23.84
N ILE A 38 11.58 -19.43 -24.64
CA ILE A 38 10.57 -20.39 -24.18
C ILE A 38 10.64 -21.67 -25.01
N THR A 39 10.03 -22.73 -24.51
CA THR A 39 9.81 -23.96 -25.25
C THR A 39 8.32 -24.22 -25.28
N LEU A 40 7.72 -24.17 -26.48
CA LEU A 40 6.31 -24.46 -26.71
C LEU A 40 6.17 -25.97 -26.91
N PRO A 41 5.47 -26.70 -26.04
CA PRO A 41 5.25 -28.13 -26.24
C PRO A 41 4.35 -28.39 -27.45
N ALA A 42 4.54 -29.53 -28.11
CA ALA A 42 3.72 -29.98 -29.22
C ALA A 42 2.22 -29.98 -28.89
N ASN A 43 1.38 -29.49 -29.81
CA ASN A 43 -0.09 -29.50 -29.71
C ASN A 43 -0.65 -29.05 -28.35
N SER A 44 -0.06 -28.00 -27.77
CA SER A 44 -0.35 -27.58 -26.40
C SER A 44 -0.82 -26.13 -26.29
N ARG A 45 -1.53 -25.86 -25.19
CA ARG A 45 -1.81 -24.50 -24.73
C ARG A 45 -0.80 -24.12 -23.67
N PHE A 46 0.10 -23.20 -24.00
CA PHE A 46 1.17 -22.74 -23.12
C PHE A 46 0.82 -21.39 -22.50
N ARG A 47 0.98 -21.24 -21.18
CA ARG A 47 0.78 -19.97 -20.46
C ARG A 47 2.06 -19.56 -19.77
N ASP A 48 2.43 -18.31 -19.94
CA ASP A 48 3.61 -17.74 -19.29
C ASP A 48 3.46 -16.22 -19.20
N SER A 49 4.48 -15.54 -18.67
CA SER A 49 4.58 -14.09 -18.63
C SER A 49 5.95 -13.63 -19.09
N ILE A 50 5.98 -12.49 -19.78
CA ILE A 50 7.21 -11.74 -20.04
C ILE A 50 7.28 -10.59 -19.05
N MET A 51 8.50 -10.31 -18.58
CA MET A 51 8.72 -9.21 -17.67
C MET A 51 9.22 -7.99 -18.43
N TRP A 52 8.63 -6.84 -18.13
CA TRP A 52 8.99 -5.56 -18.73
C TRP A 52 9.28 -4.52 -17.65
N TYR A 53 10.29 -3.70 -17.88
CA TYR A 53 10.65 -2.56 -17.05
C TYR A 53 10.37 -1.26 -17.81
N PRO A 54 9.21 -0.62 -17.58
CA PRO A 54 8.90 0.66 -18.20
C PRO A 54 9.92 1.72 -17.79
N ARG A 55 10.46 2.45 -18.77
CA ARG A 55 11.40 3.56 -18.51
C ARG A 55 10.68 4.88 -18.26
N GLU A 56 9.46 5.00 -18.76
CA GLU A 56 8.67 6.23 -18.73
C GLU A 56 7.22 5.96 -18.33
N VAL A 57 6.54 7.01 -17.90
CA VAL A 57 5.12 7.02 -17.53
C VAL A 57 4.33 7.46 -18.75
N GLY A 58 3.24 6.76 -19.07
CA GLY A 58 2.46 7.07 -20.26
C GLY A 58 1.57 5.92 -20.70
N GLU A 59 0.93 6.11 -21.84
CA GLU A 59 0.18 5.08 -22.55
C GLU A 59 1.10 4.44 -23.59
N PHE A 60 1.13 3.10 -23.65
CA PHE A 60 2.00 2.34 -24.53
C PHE A 60 1.18 1.36 -25.37
N ASP A 61 1.30 1.46 -26.69
CA ASP A 61 0.84 0.43 -27.62
C ASP A 61 1.98 -0.57 -27.84
N LEU A 62 1.81 -1.76 -27.29
CA LEU A 62 2.81 -2.83 -27.30
C LEU A 62 2.35 -3.98 -28.18
N ARG A 63 3.32 -4.73 -28.69
CA ARG A 63 3.08 -5.94 -29.48
C ARG A 63 3.94 -7.06 -28.92
N LEU A 64 3.31 -8.17 -28.57
CA LEU A 64 4.02 -9.43 -28.35
C LEU A 64 4.14 -10.15 -29.68
N GLU A 65 5.31 -10.68 -29.98
CA GLU A 65 5.53 -11.49 -31.17
C GLU A 65 6.55 -12.61 -30.94
N PHE A 66 6.48 -13.64 -31.78
CA PHE A 66 7.48 -14.70 -31.84
C PHE A 66 7.84 -15.01 -33.31
N PRO A 67 9.05 -15.50 -33.57
CA PRO A 67 9.47 -15.92 -34.91
C PRO A 67 8.48 -16.91 -35.54
N VAL A 68 8.32 -16.82 -36.86
CA VAL A 68 7.54 -17.77 -37.65
C VAL A 68 8.35 -19.04 -37.89
N GLU A 69 7.77 -20.19 -37.61
CA GLU A 69 8.42 -21.48 -37.84
C GLU A 69 8.26 -21.92 -39.31
N PRO A 70 9.22 -22.66 -39.89
CA PRO A 70 9.13 -23.12 -41.28
C PRO A 70 7.90 -23.99 -41.58
N ASP A 71 7.45 -24.75 -40.59
CA ASP A 71 6.37 -25.73 -40.69
C ASP A 71 4.99 -25.12 -40.34
N GLU A 72 4.94 -23.81 -40.13
CA GLU A 72 3.74 -23.10 -39.68
C GLU A 72 2.83 -22.71 -40.84
N GLY A 73 1.58 -23.18 -40.82
CA GLY A 73 0.61 -22.92 -41.88
C GLY A 73 0.05 -21.48 -41.88
N LEU A 74 -0.03 -20.84 -40.71
CA LEU A 74 -0.56 -19.48 -40.54
C LEU A 74 0.55 -18.57 -40.00
N ARG A 75 1.22 -17.86 -40.90
CA ARG A 75 2.43 -17.10 -40.60
C ARG A 75 2.17 -15.70 -40.02
N ASP A 76 0.93 -15.25 -40.03
CA ASP A 76 0.47 -13.93 -39.61
C ASP A 76 -0.13 -13.90 -38.20
N ASN A 77 -0.29 -15.06 -37.54
CA ASN A 77 -0.90 -15.18 -36.22
C ASN A 77 0.10 -15.16 -35.05
N ASN A 78 1.36 -14.84 -35.32
CA ASN A 78 2.43 -14.92 -34.32
C ASN A 78 2.64 -13.61 -33.55
N ALA A 79 1.65 -12.71 -33.62
CA ALA A 79 1.71 -11.44 -32.93
C ALA A 79 0.36 -10.99 -32.38
N ALA A 80 0.40 -10.34 -31.22
CA ALA A 80 -0.76 -9.75 -30.57
C ALA A 80 -0.41 -8.33 -30.08
N ALA A 81 -1.17 -7.34 -30.54
CA ALA A 81 -1.07 -5.95 -30.09
C ALA A 81 -2.02 -5.70 -28.90
N PHE A 82 -1.58 -4.89 -27.95
CA PHE A 82 -2.37 -4.49 -26.78
C PHE A 82 -1.91 -3.12 -26.26
N HIS A 83 -2.80 -2.48 -25.51
CA HIS A 83 -2.58 -1.16 -24.95
C HIS A 83 -2.37 -1.25 -23.44
N ILE A 84 -1.37 -0.56 -22.89
CA ILE A 84 -1.09 -0.52 -21.46
C ILE A 84 -0.79 0.90 -20.96
N ALA A 85 -1.47 1.29 -19.88
CA ALA A 85 -1.26 2.54 -19.17
C ALA A 85 -0.26 2.36 -18.02
N VAL A 86 0.94 2.91 -18.12
CA VAL A 86 1.92 2.94 -17.02
C VAL A 86 1.77 4.25 -16.27
N ARG A 87 1.39 4.18 -15.00
CA ARG A 87 1.18 5.34 -14.12
C ARG A 87 1.99 5.19 -12.84
N VAL A 88 2.58 6.29 -12.36
CA VAL A 88 3.11 6.33 -10.99
C VAL A 88 1.93 6.54 -10.05
N VAL A 89 1.60 5.51 -9.28
CA VAL A 89 0.59 5.60 -8.23
C VAL A 89 1.31 5.86 -6.91
N LYS A 90 1.06 7.02 -6.30
CA LYS A 90 1.50 7.30 -4.94
C LYS A 90 0.39 6.97 -3.94
N LEU A 91 0.78 6.38 -2.81
CA LEU A 91 -0.09 6.21 -1.65
C LEU A 91 -0.19 7.55 -0.92
N SER A 92 -1.38 8.12 -0.84
CA SER A 92 -1.60 9.33 -0.04
C SER A 92 -1.83 8.94 1.42
N VAL A 93 -0.92 9.32 2.31
CA VAL A 93 -1.01 9.00 3.74
C VAL A 93 -1.18 10.28 4.57
N ARG A 94 -2.16 10.26 5.47
CA ARG A 94 -2.41 11.33 6.44
C ARG A 94 -2.14 10.82 7.85
N VAL A 95 -1.17 11.43 8.53
CA VAL A 95 -0.85 11.12 9.93
C VAL A 95 -1.33 12.28 10.79
N VAL A 96 -2.33 12.03 11.62
CA VAL A 96 -2.92 13.01 12.53
C VAL A 96 -2.69 12.55 13.95
N ASP A 97 -1.96 13.31 14.75
CA ASP A 97 -1.66 12.95 16.14
C ASP A 97 -1.95 14.12 17.08
N SER A 98 -2.24 13.85 18.36
CA SER A 98 -2.47 14.92 19.33
C SER A 98 -1.17 15.58 19.77
N GLN A 99 -0.05 14.84 19.74
CA GLN A 99 1.27 15.33 20.13
C GLN A 99 2.37 14.58 19.37
N PRO A 100 3.61 15.10 19.29
CA PRO A 100 4.70 14.44 18.58
C PRO A 100 5.22 13.22 19.37
N ARG A 101 4.41 12.18 19.51
CA ARG A 101 4.75 10.91 20.16
C ARG A 101 5.80 10.14 19.36
N TRP A 102 6.36 9.10 19.96
CA TRP A 102 7.31 8.23 19.28
C TRP A 102 6.71 7.63 18.01
N GLU A 103 5.48 7.13 18.06
CA GLU A 103 4.74 6.60 16.92
C GLU A 103 4.66 7.59 15.77
N TYR A 104 4.28 8.85 16.06
CA TYR A 104 4.26 9.93 15.08
C TYR A 104 5.64 10.17 14.46
N ARG A 105 6.69 10.28 15.29
CA ARG A 105 8.06 10.53 14.82
C ARG A 105 8.55 9.39 13.92
N TYR A 106 8.34 8.14 14.31
CA TYR A 106 8.73 6.97 13.54
C TYR A 106 7.97 6.88 12.22
N LEU A 107 6.64 6.98 12.24
CA LEU A 107 5.82 6.93 11.03
C LEU A 107 6.18 8.04 10.06
N ARG A 108 6.30 9.28 10.55
CA ARG A 108 6.68 10.42 9.71
C ARG A 108 8.04 10.18 9.05
N ASN A 109 9.04 9.75 9.81
CA ASN A 109 10.40 9.58 9.29
C ASN A 109 10.50 8.40 8.31
N ALA A 110 9.75 7.32 8.53
CA ALA A 110 9.70 6.18 7.62
C ALA A 110 8.98 6.54 6.31
N LEU A 111 7.78 7.11 6.41
CA LEU A 111 6.94 7.45 5.26
C LEU A 111 7.50 8.61 4.44
N ALA A 112 8.16 9.59 5.05
CA ALA A 112 8.76 10.72 4.33
C ALA A 112 9.97 10.30 3.46
N ARG A 113 10.57 9.13 3.72
CA ARG A 113 11.68 8.59 2.93
C ARG A 113 11.20 7.72 1.77
N ASP A 114 9.92 7.35 1.74
CA ASP A 114 9.36 6.48 0.72
C ASP A 114 8.90 7.31 -0.50
N PRO A 115 9.52 7.12 -1.70
CA PRO A 115 9.13 7.86 -2.90
C PRO A 115 7.72 7.51 -3.41
N GLY A 116 7.18 6.36 -3.01
CA GLY A 116 5.83 5.90 -3.32
C GLY A 116 4.75 6.52 -2.42
N VAL A 117 5.12 7.33 -1.42
CA VAL A 117 4.19 7.92 -0.46
C VAL A 117 4.09 9.44 -0.64
N ASP A 118 2.86 9.95 -0.65
CA ASP A 118 2.55 11.36 -0.48
C ASP A 118 2.05 11.60 0.95
N LEU A 119 2.97 12.04 1.83
CA LEU A 119 2.73 12.17 3.27
C LEU A 119 2.27 13.57 3.63
N SER A 120 1.20 13.66 4.42
CA SER A 120 0.85 14.89 5.15
C SER A 120 0.60 14.59 6.62
N CYS A 121 1.23 15.40 7.46
CA CYS A 121 1.17 15.27 8.91
C CYS A 121 0.46 16.46 9.54
N MET A 122 -0.33 16.19 10.57
CA MET A 122 -0.98 17.21 11.40
C MET A 122 -0.80 16.87 12.88
N LEU A 123 -0.50 17.89 13.68
CA LEU A 123 -0.43 17.79 15.12
C LEU A 123 -1.43 18.77 15.74
N PHE A 124 -2.31 18.29 16.62
CA PHE A 124 -3.30 19.12 17.32
C PHE A 124 -2.75 19.88 18.54
N HIS A 125 -1.43 20.01 18.65
CA HIS A 125 -0.73 20.47 19.84
C HIS A 125 -1.30 21.82 20.37
N PRO A 126 -1.97 21.86 21.53
CA PRO A 126 -2.69 23.05 21.97
C PRO A 126 -1.78 24.20 22.44
N ASN A 127 -0.54 23.91 22.84
CA ASN A 127 0.38 24.87 23.47
C ASN A 127 1.48 25.41 22.55
N ILE A 128 1.52 24.98 21.29
CA ILE A 128 2.50 25.47 20.31
C ILE A 128 1.66 25.97 19.15
N GLY A 129 1.76 27.25 18.82
CA GLY A 129 1.11 27.81 17.64
C GLY A 129 1.46 26.97 16.39
N PRO A 130 0.64 27.03 15.32
CA PRO A 130 0.86 26.21 14.13
C PRO A 130 2.34 26.29 13.72
N ALA A 131 3.05 25.16 13.84
CA ALA A 131 4.43 25.07 13.38
C ALA A 131 4.47 25.56 11.93
N ALA A 132 5.47 26.33 11.53
CA ALA A 132 5.55 26.88 10.18
C ALA A 132 5.25 25.79 9.12
N GLY A 133 4.07 25.88 8.48
CA GLY A 133 3.55 24.88 7.54
C GLY A 133 2.31 24.08 7.99
N ALA A 134 1.88 24.15 9.26
CA ALA A 134 0.69 23.48 9.78
C ALA A 134 -0.54 24.37 9.62
N THR A 135 -1.41 24.05 8.65
CA THR A 135 -2.75 24.63 8.59
C THR A 135 -3.60 24.03 9.70
N THR A 136 -4.16 24.89 10.56
CA THR A 136 -5.01 24.53 11.71
C THR A 136 -6.38 23.98 11.30
N SER A 137 -6.75 24.11 10.02
CA SER A 137 -7.87 23.40 9.42
C SER A 137 -7.33 22.14 8.77
N LEU A 138 -7.93 21.00 9.10
CA LEU A 138 -7.73 19.75 8.38
C LEU A 138 -7.86 20.03 6.87
N PRO A 139 -6.80 19.84 6.06
CA PRO A 139 -6.93 19.94 4.61
C PRO A 139 -7.59 18.65 4.10
N PHE A 140 -8.81 18.37 4.57
CA PHE A 140 -9.71 17.35 4.05
C PHE A 140 -10.71 18.06 3.11
N PRO A 141 -10.60 18.01 1.77
CA PRO A 141 -9.43 18.13 0.90
C PRO A 141 -9.60 19.30 -0.12
N ARG A 142 -8.52 20.03 -0.43
CA ARG A 142 -8.33 20.69 -1.76
C ARG A 142 -7.92 19.68 -2.86
N LEU A 143 -8.04 18.38 -2.58
CA LEU A 143 -7.54 17.27 -3.40
C LEU A 143 -8.63 16.41 -4.04
N ALA A 144 -9.88 16.89 -4.07
CA ALA A 144 -10.92 16.32 -4.94
C ALA A 144 -10.60 16.49 -6.44
N ARG A 145 -9.56 17.24 -6.82
CA ARG A 145 -9.16 17.46 -8.22
C ARG A 145 -8.11 16.48 -8.76
N ASN A 146 -7.42 15.73 -7.91
CA ASN A 146 -6.52 14.68 -8.39
C ASN A 146 -7.18 13.32 -8.18
N ALA A 147 -8.01 12.93 -9.15
CA ALA A 147 -8.72 11.66 -9.22
C ALA A 147 -7.80 10.40 -9.21
N HIS A 148 -6.49 10.57 -9.08
CA HIS A 148 -5.47 9.52 -9.21
C HIS A 148 -4.92 8.99 -7.88
N ALA A 149 -5.29 9.57 -6.72
CA ALA A 149 -4.94 8.98 -5.42
C ALA A 149 -5.85 7.78 -5.12
N LEU A 150 -5.63 6.68 -5.85
CA LEU A 150 -6.36 5.40 -5.77
C LEU A 150 -6.25 4.73 -4.40
N ARG A 151 -5.25 5.10 -3.60
CA ARG A 151 -5.01 4.53 -2.27
C ARG A 151 -4.79 5.65 -1.26
N ARG A 152 -5.62 5.69 -0.23
CA ARG A 152 -5.57 6.68 0.85
C ARG A 152 -5.53 5.97 2.19
N GLY A 153 -4.64 6.41 3.07
CA GLY A 153 -4.52 5.89 4.43
C GLY A 153 -4.57 7.01 5.46
N PHE A 154 -5.37 6.83 6.51
CA PHE A 154 -5.46 7.75 7.64
C PHE A 154 -4.94 7.07 8.90
N PHE A 155 -4.02 7.73 9.61
CA PHE A 155 -3.53 7.33 10.92
C PHE A 155 -4.02 8.34 11.94
N LEU A 156 -4.84 7.90 12.89
CA LEU A 156 -5.37 8.72 13.98
C LEU A 156 -4.66 8.33 15.27
N GLY A 157 -3.81 9.22 15.76
CA GLY A 157 -2.93 8.99 16.89
C GLY A 157 -3.35 9.74 18.14
N ASP A 158 -3.94 9.03 19.10
CA ASP A 158 -4.43 9.60 20.37
C ASP A 158 -5.21 10.90 20.13
N VAL A 159 -6.09 10.87 19.13
CA VAL A 159 -6.94 11.98 18.71
C VAL A 159 -8.39 11.59 18.86
N GLY A 160 -9.19 12.53 19.35
CA GLY A 160 -10.61 12.44 19.56
C GLY A 160 -11.38 13.49 18.76
N VAL A 161 -12.68 13.60 19.05
CA VAL A 161 -13.55 14.66 18.54
C VAL A 161 -13.82 15.67 19.65
N GLY A 162 -13.57 16.95 19.39
CA GLY A 162 -13.78 17.99 20.39
C GLY A 162 -12.95 19.25 20.18
N LYS A 163 -12.94 20.14 21.18
CA LYS A 163 -12.23 21.42 21.12
C LYS A 163 -10.73 21.19 20.97
N GLY A 164 -10.14 21.76 19.93
CA GLY A 164 -8.70 21.63 19.64
C GLY A 164 -8.29 20.27 19.07
N GLN A 165 -9.25 19.45 18.61
CA GLN A 165 -9.02 18.16 17.94
C GLN A 165 -9.91 18.06 16.69
N LEU A 166 -10.30 16.86 16.26
CA LEU A 166 -11.19 16.69 15.11
C LEU A 166 -12.55 17.31 15.40
N SER A 167 -13.16 17.96 14.40
CA SER A 167 -14.58 18.30 14.47
C SER A 167 -15.44 17.09 14.09
N THR A 168 -16.72 17.12 14.48
CA THR A 168 -17.69 16.09 14.05
C THR A 168 -17.82 16.03 12.52
N LYS A 169 -17.65 17.16 11.83
CA LYS A 169 -17.65 17.22 10.36
C LYS A 169 -16.46 16.46 9.78
N ASP A 170 -15.28 16.62 10.36
CA ASP A 170 -14.06 15.92 9.94
C ASP A 170 -14.19 14.41 10.12
N ALA A 171 -14.72 13.99 11.27
CA ALA A 171 -15.05 12.59 11.54
C ALA A 171 -16.02 12.01 10.48
N GLY A 172 -17.04 12.78 10.08
CA GLY A 172 -17.96 12.42 9.00
C GLY A 172 -17.28 12.31 7.63
N LEU A 173 -16.34 13.20 7.31
CA LEU A 173 -15.56 13.13 6.07
C LEU A 173 -14.66 11.90 6.04
N ILE A 174 -13.93 11.62 7.13
CA ILE A 174 -13.09 10.41 7.25
C ILE A 174 -13.96 9.17 7.06
N ARG A 175 -15.12 9.10 7.71
CA ARG A 175 -16.06 7.98 7.56
C ARG A 175 -16.46 7.79 6.09
N GLY A 176 -16.91 8.86 5.42
CA GLY A 176 -17.30 8.79 4.01
C GLY A 176 -16.16 8.32 3.10
N LEU A 177 -14.93 8.75 3.36
CA LEU A 177 -13.75 8.30 2.60
C LEU A 177 -13.42 6.82 2.82
N VAL A 178 -13.65 6.28 4.01
CA VAL A 178 -13.45 4.86 4.32
C VAL A 178 -14.56 4.01 3.68
N GLU A 179 -15.82 4.35 3.94
CA GLU A 179 -16.97 3.55 3.49
C GLU A 179 -17.17 3.60 1.97
N GLN A 180 -17.04 4.78 1.36
CA GLN A 180 -17.42 4.97 -0.05
C GLN A 180 -16.23 4.84 -1.02
N GLN A 181 -15.00 5.08 -0.54
CA GLN A 181 -13.81 5.11 -1.39
C GLN A 181 -12.75 4.07 -1.00
N GLY A 182 -13.04 3.21 -0.02
CA GLY A 182 -12.12 2.15 0.40
C GLY A 182 -10.82 2.66 1.01
N SER A 183 -10.84 3.85 1.62
CA SER A 183 -9.65 4.39 2.29
C SER A 183 -9.33 3.56 3.54
N GLY A 184 -8.05 3.33 3.81
CA GLY A 184 -7.59 2.68 5.03
C GLY A 184 -7.64 3.63 6.22
N LEU A 185 -8.00 3.11 7.39
CA LEU A 185 -8.01 3.84 8.66
C LEU A 185 -7.31 3.03 9.74
N VAL A 186 -6.35 3.66 10.43
CA VAL A 186 -5.57 3.07 11.51
C VAL A 186 -5.73 3.92 12.75
N PHE A 187 -6.18 3.30 13.83
CA PHE A 187 -6.27 3.93 15.15
C PHE A 187 -5.03 3.58 15.97
N MET A 188 -4.32 4.60 16.45
CA MET A 188 -3.16 4.48 17.33
C MET A 188 -3.49 5.12 18.69
N PRO A 189 -4.15 4.39 19.61
CA PRO A 189 -4.51 4.94 20.92
C PRO A 189 -3.28 5.44 21.68
N GLY A 190 -3.48 6.31 22.65
CA GLY A 190 -2.40 6.84 23.46
C GLY A 190 -2.83 7.21 24.87
N ARG A 191 -1.86 7.70 25.63
CA ARG A 191 -1.98 7.91 27.07
C ARG A 191 -2.97 9.01 27.45
N ARG A 192 -3.40 9.88 26.51
CA ARG A 192 -4.43 10.89 26.78
C ARG A 192 -5.84 10.34 26.69
N GLY A 193 -6.02 9.15 26.11
CA GLY A 193 -7.33 8.49 26.03
C GLY A 193 -8.32 9.21 25.11
N ASN A 194 -7.85 10.08 24.21
CA ASN A 194 -8.75 10.91 23.40
C ASN A 194 -9.65 10.07 22.48
N HIS A 195 -9.25 8.83 22.17
CA HIS A 195 -9.99 7.92 21.30
C HIS A 195 -11.38 7.56 21.82
N LEU A 196 -11.63 7.62 23.13
CA LEU A 196 -12.97 7.36 23.66
C LEU A 196 -14.00 8.33 23.08
N SER A 197 -13.66 9.61 22.91
CA SER A 197 -14.57 10.59 22.31
C SER A 197 -14.91 10.30 20.84
N LEU A 198 -14.16 9.42 20.16
CA LEU A 198 -14.52 8.95 18.83
C LEU A 198 -15.80 8.09 18.85
N MET A 199 -16.11 7.47 20.00
CA MET A 199 -17.33 6.67 20.19
C MET A 199 -18.60 7.53 20.18
N ASP A 200 -18.47 8.84 20.42
CA ASP A 200 -19.56 9.81 20.32
C ASP A 200 -19.60 10.50 18.94
N SER A 201 -18.95 9.91 17.94
CA SER A 201 -18.77 10.48 16.61
C SER A 201 -19.15 9.50 15.49
N PRO A 202 -19.25 9.98 14.23
CA PRO A 202 -19.44 9.10 13.07
C PRO A 202 -18.38 7.99 12.94
N LEU A 203 -17.20 8.13 13.56
CA LEU A 203 -16.13 7.13 13.49
C LEU A 203 -16.37 5.91 14.39
N LYS A 204 -17.39 5.95 15.28
CA LYS A 204 -17.74 4.83 16.18
C LYS A 204 -17.89 3.50 15.42
N GLU A 205 -18.61 3.52 14.31
CA GLU A 205 -18.93 2.32 13.52
C GLU A 205 -17.68 1.70 12.86
N LEU A 206 -16.61 2.49 12.69
CA LEU A 206 -15.35 2.04 12.10
C LEU A 206 -14.36 1.53 13.14
N MET A 207 -14.63 1.65 14.43
CA MET A 207 -13.73 1.20 15.49
C MET A 207 -13.71 -0.34 15.54
N PRO A 208 -12.56 -1.00 15.30
CA PRO A 208 -12.50 -2.46 15.24
C PRO A 208 -12.52 -3.13 16.62
N VAL A 209 -12.58 -2.36 17.71
CA VAL A 209 -12.48 -2.83 19.10
C VAL A 209 -13.49 -2.12 19.99
N VAL A 210 -13.90 -2.78 21.07
CA VAL A 210 -14.66 -2.16 22.15
C VAL A 210 -13.67 -1.53 23.12
N LEU A 211 -13.83 -0.24 23.41
CA LEU A 211 -12.98 0.48 24.37
C LEU A 211 -13.53 0.31 25.79
N ASP A 212 -12.63 0.37 26.78
CA ASP A 212 -12.98 0.32 28.20
C ASP A 212 -13.11 1.75 28.74
N ASP A 213 -14.35 2.22 28.85
CA ASP A 213 -14.67 3.58 29.30
C ASP A 213 -14.22 3.84 30.75
N ALA A 214 -14.06 2.80 31.58
CA ALA A 214 -13.56 2.93 32.95
C ALA A 214 -12.05 3.21 32.99
N ARG A 215 -11.32 2.90 31.91
CA ARG A 215 -9.86 3.08 31.81
C ARG A 215 -9.50 3.81 30.51
N PRO A 216 -9.88 5.09 30.40
CA PRO A 216 -9.73 5.90 29.18
C PRO A 216 -8.29 6.02 28.69
N THR A 217 -7.34 6.11 29.61
CA THR A 217 -5.90 6.29 29.34
C THR A 217 -5.14 4.96 29.22
N GLY A 218 -5.87 3.84 29.28
CA GLY A 218 -5.32 2.49 29.30
C GLY A 218 -4.71 2.10 30.65
N THR A 219 -4.09 0.91 30.67
CA THR A 219 -3.35 0.40 31.83
C THR A 219 -1.87 0.30 31.46
N GLY A 220 -1.02 1.06 32.15
CA GLY A 220 0.42 0.93 32.01
C GLY A 220 0.92 -0.32 32.74
N LEU A 221 1.69 -1.16 32.05
CA LEU A 221 2.44 -2.24 32.68
C LEU A 221 3.84 -1.72 33.03
N GLN A 222 4.32 -2.01 34.23
CA GLN A 222 5.70 -1.64 34.63
C GLN A 222 6.76 -2.53 33.98
N ASN A 223 6.37 -3.75 33.57
CA ASN A 223 7.26 -4.72 32.96
C ASN A 223 7.01 -4.80 31.46
N GLU A 224 8.07 -5.05 30.70
CA GLU A 224 7.98 -5.37 29.29
C GLU A 224 7.13 -6.62 29.07
N SER A 225 6.22 -6.55 28.11
CA SER A 225 5.43 -7.71 27.70
C SER A 225 6.00 -8.28 26.42
N VAL A 226 6.39 -9.56 26.46
CA VAL A 226 6.79 -10.28 25.25
C VAL A 226 5.54 -10.61 24.47
N LEU A 227 5.31 -9.89 23.37
CA LEU A 227 4.23 -10.20 22.45
C LEU A 227 4.60 -11.43 21.61
N MET A 228 3.71 -12.42 21.58
CA MET A 228 3.86 -13.60 20.72
C MET A 228 2.74 -13.63 19.68
N LEU A 229 3.10 -13.88 18.42
CA LEU A 229 2.13 -14.09 17.36
C LEU A 229 1.36 -15.38 17.61
N SER A 230 0.03 -15.28 17.56
CA SER A 230 -0.87 -16.44 17.48
C SER A 230 -0.67 -17.19 16.16
N ASN A 231 -1.19 -18.42 16.05
CA ASN A 231 -1.10 -19.18 14.80
C ASN A 231 -1.69 -18.42 13.60
N ARG A 232 -2.83 -17.74 13.78
CA ARG A 232 -3.42 -16.88 12.73
C ARG A 232 -2.53 -15.66 12.43
N GLY A 233 -1.88 -15.12 13.45
CA GLY A 233 -0.97 -13.99 13.31
C GLY A 233 0.30 -14.32 12.54
N ARG A 234 0.77 -15.58 12.48
CA ARG A 234 2.00 -15.93 11.73
C ARG A 234 1.82 -15.90 10.22
N GLY A 235 0.68 -16.35 9.73
CA GLY A 235 0.35 -16.33 8.29
C GLY A 235 -0.18 -14.99 7.78
N HIS A 236 -0.36 -13.98 8.64
CA HIS A 236 -0.96 -12.70 8.25
C HIS A 236 0.08 -11.76 7.62
N LEU A 237 -0.29 -11.04 6.54
CA LEU A 237 0.65 -10.22 5.76
C LEU A 237 1.28 -9.07 6.57
N LEU A 238 0.56 -8.49 7.54
CA LEU A 238 1.08 -7.40 8.39
C LEU A 238 2.19 -7.82 9.35
N THR A 239 2.29 -9.11 9.64
CA THR A 239 3.20 -9.67 10.64
C THR A 239 4.25 -10.57 10.00
N ARG A 240 4.15 -10.79 8.68
CA ARG A 240 5.07 -11.59 7.89
C ARG A 240 6.16 -10.71 7.27
N PHE A 241 7.30 -10.67 7.94
CA PHE A 241 8.48 -9.89 7.50
C PHE A 241 9.41 -10.67 6.56
N ASP A 242 9.16 -11.97 6.39
CA ASP A 242 9.96 -12.85 5.54
C ASP A 242 9.04 -13.72 4.65
N ALA A 243 9.52 -14.15 3.49
CA ALA A 243 8.77 -15.05 2.62
C ALA A 243 8.54 -16.43 3.27
N ASP A 244 9.45 -16.84 4.17
CA ASP A 244 9.33 -18.06 4.97
C ASP A 244 8.61 -17.80 6.32
N GLU A 245 7.47 -18.47 6.52
CA GLU A 245 6.62 -18.34 7.71
C GLU A 245 7.37 -18.74 9.00
N PHE A 246 8.34 -19.65 8.93
CA PHE A 246 9.10 -20.11 10.10
C PHE A 246 10.17 -19.10 10.55
N LEU A 247 10.70 -18.28 9.64
CA LEU A 247 11.72 -17.28 9.95
C LEU A 247 11.13 -16.00 10.55
N THR A 248 9.84 -15.74 10.30
CA THR A 248 9.09 -14.58 10.78
C THR A 248 9.14 -14.38 12.31
N ASN A 249 9.17 -15.47 13.08
CA ASN A 249 9.25 -15.39 14.56
C ASN A 249 10.65 -14.96 15.08
N ARG A 250 11.72 -15.14 14.29
CA ARG A 250 13.07 -14.71 14.68
C ARG A 250 13.29 -13.23 14.38
N SER A 251 12.75 -12.73 13.27
CA SER A 251 12.78 -11.32 12.90
C SER A 251 11.82 -10.45 13.74
N GLY A 252 10.66 -11.00 14.16
CA GLY A 252 9.74 -10.32 15.09
C GLY A 252 10.33 -10.05 16.48
N LYS A 253 11.36 -10.78 16.91
CA LYS A 253 12.14 -10.47 18.13
C LYS A 253 13.07 -9.25 17.97
N CYS A 254 13.37 -8.84 16.73
CA CYS A 254 14.23 -7.69 16.40
C CYS A 254 13.44 -6.44 15.99
N SER A 255 12.10 -6.49 15.93
CA SER A 255 11.30 -5.26 15.84
C SER A 255 11.45 -4.49 17.16
N PRO A 256 11.69 -3.17 17.14
CA PRO A 256 11.85 -2.41 18.37
C PRO A 256 10.57 -2.55 19.19
N VAL A 257 10.68 -3.24 20.31
CA VAL A 257 9.71 -3.16 21.39
C VAL A 257 9.67 -1.68 21.78
N PHE A 258 8.48 -1.06 21.69
CA PHE A 258 8.29 0.35 22.05
C PHE A 258 8.69 0.55 23.51
N THR A 259 9.91 1.01 23.73
CA THR A 259 10.45 1.34 25.04
C THR A 259 9.86 2.66 25.49
N GLY A 260 8.93 2.58 26.44
CA GLY A 260 8.59 3.71 27.29
C GLY A 260 9.13 3.44 28.66
N LEU A 261 10.32 3.94 29.00
CA LEU A 261 10.87 3.93 30.37
C LEU A 261 11.86 5.12 30.55
N PRO A 262 12.15 5.56 31.79
CA PRO A 262 11.67 6.85 32.29
C PRO A 262 12.78 7.83 32.68
N ALA A 263 12.41 9.12 32.71
CA ALA A 263 12.74 10.10 33.75
C ALA A 263 11.73 11.26 33.63
#